data_AF-A0A3C0YMW2-F1
#
_entry.id   AF-A0A3C0YMW2-F1
#
_cell.length_a   1.000
_cell.length_b   1.000
_cell.length_c   1.000
_cell.angle_alpha   90.00
_cell.angle_beta   90.00
_cell.angle_gamma   90.00
#
_symmetry.space_group_name_H-M   'P 1'
#
loop_
_entity.id
_entity.type
_entity.pdbx_description
1 polymer ?
#
loop_
_entity_poly.entity_id
_entity_poly.type
_entity_poly.pdbx_seq_one_letter_code
_entity_poly.pdbx_strand_id
1 'polypeptide(L)'
;MRKKHHILMSDQGEPMGSKWNFDHDNRKPWKGEPKTLNDHRHVHDHSEIWNEIIESKVKSFGHDHAHEFSWPLNRKEALKQLTYFIKHVLIHFGDYQDAMHKDETRMFHSLISFALNT
;
A
#
# COMPACT_ATOMS: atom_id res chain seq x y z
N MET A 1 18.61 10.64 -7.03
CA MET A 1 18.23 9.37 -6.37
C MET A 1 18.44 8.13 -7.26
N ARG A 2 17.84 8.02 -8.45
CA ARG A 2 18.04 6.86 -9.34
C ARG A 2 19.52 6.53 -9.64
N LYS A 3 20.31 7.49 -10.13
CA LYS A 3 21.76 7.31 -10.37
C LYS A 3 22.52 6.84 -9.12
N LYS A 4 22.32 7.51 -7.99
CA LYS A 4 22.95 7.18 -6.69
C LYS A 4 22.70 5.72 -6.26
N HIS A 5 21.48 5.23 -6.44
CA HIS A 5 21.04 3.91 -5.98
C HIS A 5 20.96 2.85 -7.09
N HIS A 6 21.35 3.19 -8.32
CA HIS A 6 21.32 2.30 -9.49
C HIS A 6 19.94 1.66 -9.74
N ILE A 7 18.86 2.40 -9.48
CA ILE A 7 17.48 1.90 -9.67
C ILE A 7 16.98 2.19 -11.09
N LEU A 8 16.66 1.11 -11.82
CA LEU A 8 16.22 1.13 -13.22
C LEU A 8 17.22 1.83 -14.15
N MET A 9 18.52 1.74 -13.88
CA MET A 9 19.57 2.34 -14.72
C MET A 9 20.17 1.28 -15.63
N SER A 10 20.56 1.63 -16.85
CA SER A 10 21.41 0.78 -17.68
C SER A 10 22.85 0.82 -17.21
N ASP A 11 23.67 -0.13 -17.68
CA ASP A 11 25.10 -0.19 -17.36
C ASP A 11 25.88 1.04 -17.83
N GLN A 12 25.35 1.75 -18.84
CA GLN A 12 25.91 2.99 -19.36
C GLN A 12 25.51 4.23 -18.55
N GLY A 13 24.74 4.07 -17.47
CA GLY A 13 24.31 5.19 -16.61
C GLY A 13 23.10 5.96 -17.13
N GLU A 14 22.40 5.43 -18.13
CA GLU A 14 21.19 6.00 -18.72
C GLU A 14 19.92 5.38 -18.13
N PRO A 15 18.78 6.10 -18.10
CA PRO A 15 17.56 5.53 -17.56
C PRO A 15 17.04 4.39 -18.46
N MET A 16 16.68 3.24 -17.87
CA MET A 16 15.96 2.19 -18.57
C MET A 16 14.67 2.75 -19.20
N GLY A 17 14.35 2.30 -20.43
CA GLY A 17 13.20 2.79 -21.19
C GLY A 17 13.41 4.18 -21.81
N SER A 18 14.64 4.71 -21.81
CA SER A 18 15.04 5.97 -22.44
C SER A 18 14.31 7.22 -21.95
N LYS A 19 13.59 7.12 -20.82
CA LYS A 19 12.89 8.24 -20.18
C LYS A 19 13.11 8.22 -18.67
N TRP A 20 13.15 9.40 -18.09
CA TRP A 20 13.25 9.55 -16.64
C TRP A 20 11.94 9.25 -15.91
N ASN A 21 10.81 9.54 -16.57
CA ASN A 21 9.47 9.49 -15.98
C ASN A 21 8.43 9.01 -17.01
N PHE A 22 7.46 8.21 -16.53
CA PHE A 22 6.32 7.68 -17.27
C PHE A 22 4.97 8.11 -16.65
N ASP A 23 4.95 9.11 -15.76
CA ASP A 23 3.75 9.61 -15.07
C ASP A 23 2.56 9.92 -15.99
N HIS A 24 2.85 10.43 -17.18
CA HIS A 24 1.82 10.72 -18.18
C HIS A 24 1.00 9.47 -18.56
N ASP A 25 1.59 8.28 -18.50
CA ASP A 25 0.96 7.02 -18.90
C ASP A 25 0.12 6.40 -17.77
N ASN A 26 0.21 6.93 -16.54
CA ASN A 26 -0.40 6.38 -15.31
C ASN A 26 -1.83 6.89 -15.01
N ARG A 27 -2.58 7.28 -16.05
CA ARG A 27 -3.83 8.05 -15.92
C ARG A 27 -5.04 7.34 -16.53
N LYS A 28 -5.00 6.02 -16.67
CA LYS A 28 -6.13 5.29 -17.29
C LYS A 28 -7.32 5.30 -16.33
N PRO A 29 -8.55 5.55 -16.85
CA PRO A 29 -9.73 5.39 -16.03
C PRO A 29 -9.95 3.91 -15.71
N TRP A 30 -10.30 3.61 -14.46
CA TRP A 30 -10.70 2.26 -14.07
C TRP A 30 -12.21 2.07 -14.24
N LYS A 31 -12.62 0.98 -14.91
CA LYS A 31 -14.03 0.70 -15.27
C LYS A 31 -14.58 -0.55 -14.59
N GLY A 32 -13.98 -0.96 -13.47
CA GLY A 32 -14.32 -2.20 -12.77
C GLY A 32 -13.50 -3.43 -13.22
N GLU A 33 -12.68 -3.29 -14.26
CA GLU A 33 -11.76 -4.32 -14.73
C GLU A 33 -10.33 -3.77 -14.87
N PRO A 34 -9.30 -4.52 -14.45
CA PRO A 34 -9.40 -5.80 -13.75
C PRO A 34 -10.04 -5.60 -12.37
N LYS A 35 -10.70 -6.64 -11.85
CA LYS A 35 -11.22 -6.60 -10.49
C LYS A 35 -10.10 -6.30 -9.49
N THR A 36 -10.41 -5.50 -8.49
CA THR A 36 -9.54 -5.37 -7.32
C THR A 36 -9.46 -6.70 -6.60
N LEU A 37 -8.35 -6.90 -5.89
CA LEU A 37 -8.16 -8.09 -5.08
C LEU A 37 -8.77 -7.88 -3.70
N ASN A 38 -9.36 -8.95 -3.15
CA ASN A 38 -9.84 -8.96 -1.78
C ASN A 38 -8.71 -8.56 -0.81
N ASP A 39 -9.08 -8.02 0.36
CA ASP A 39 -8.07 -7.77 1.39
C ASP A 39 -7.57 -9.09 1.96
N HIS A 40 -6.30 -9.39 1.71
CA HIS A 40 -5.62 -10.57 2.23
C HIS A 40 -4.65 -10.22 3.37
N ARG A 41 -4.68 -8.98 3.87
CA ARG A 41 -3.88 -8.62 5.03
C ARG A 41 -4.35 -9.40 6.25
N HIS A 42 -3.38 -9.79 7.06
CA HIS A 42 -3.68 -10.40 8.34
C HIS A 42 -4.35 -9.37 9.25
N VAL A 43 -5.40 -9.80 9.95
CA VAL A 43 -6.10 -8.99 10.93
C VAL A 43 -5.68 -9.40 12.33
N HIS A 44 -5.53 -8.42 13.19
CA HIS A 44 -5.22 -8.58 14.60
C HIS A 44 -6.37 -8.03 15.42
N ASP A 45 -6.68 -8.71 16.53
CA ASP A 45 -7.63 -8.23 17.52
C ASP A 45 -6.86 -7.57 18.67
N HIS A 46 -7.05 -6.26 18.79
CA HIS A 46 -6.50 -5.39 19.82
C HIS A 46 -7.60 -4.80 20.72
N SER A 47 -8.78 -5.42 20.77
CA SER A 47 -9.92 -4.94 21.57
C SER A 47 -9.56 -4.80 23.05
N GLU A 48 -8.73 -5.71 23.59
CA GLU A 48 -8.27 -5.63 24.98
C GLU A 48 -7.44 -4.36 25.25
N ILE A 49 -6.48 -4.06 24.37
CA ILE A 49 -5.65 -2.86 24.47
C ILE A 49 -6.52 -1.60 24.31
N TRP A 50 -7.50 -1.64 23.40
CA TRP A 50 -8.42 -0.52 23.22
C TRP A 50 -9.27 -0.26 24.46
N ASN A 51 -9.77 -1.31 25.12
CA ASN A 51 -10.51 -1.19 26.36
C ASN A 51 -9.67 -0.52 27.47
N GLU A 52 -8.40 -0.89 27.60
CA GLU A 52 -7.47 -0.27 28.57
C GLU A 52 -7.32 1.26 28.32
N ILE A 53 -7.24 1.67 27.05
CA ILE A 53 -7.16 3.10 26.67
C ILE A 53 -8.44 3.85 27.05
N ILE A 54 -9.61 3.24 26.82
CA ILE A 54 -10.92 3.81 27.17
C ILE A 54 -11.07 3.92 28.69
N GLU A 55 -10.69 2.89 29.45
CA GLU A 55 -10.70 2.89 30.90
C GLU A 55 -9.78 3.96 31.50
N SER A 56 -8.67 4.23 30.81
CA SER A 56 -7.74 5.31 31.13
C SER A 56 -8.29 6.72 30.86
N LYS A 57 -9.52 6.84 30.31
CA LYS A 57 -10.21 8.10 30.00
C LYS A 57 -9.41 9.02 29.07
N VAL A 58 -8.58 8.43 28.21
CA VAL A 58 -7.85 9.17 27.17
C VAL A 58 -8.87 9.69 26.16
N LYS A 59 -8.85 11.00 25.87
CA LYS A 59 -9.69 11.56 24.81
C LYS A 59 -9.18 11.09 23.45
N SER A 60 -10.01 10.38 22.70
CA SER A 60 -9.74 9.90 21.35
C SER A 60 -10.80 10.40 20.35
N PHE A 61 -10.52 10.25 19.06
CA PHE A 61 -11.46 10.55 17.98
C PHE A 61 -11.35 9.49 16.88
N GLY A 62 -12.43 9.28 16.12
CA GLY A 62 -12.50 8.25 15.06
C GLY A 62 -13.04 6.90 15.55
N HIS A 63 -13.00 5.92 14.67
CA HIS A 63 -13.31 4.52 15.00
C HIS A 63 -12.00 3.76 15.23
N ASP A 64 -11.96 2.92 16.26
CA ASP A 64 -10.75 2.20 16.65
C ASP A 64 -10.38 1.05 15.71
N HIS A 65 -11.38 0.37 15.13
CA HIS A 65 -11.21 -0.86 14.36
C HIS A 65 -10.31 -1.88 15.08
N ALA A 66 -10.33 -1.90 16.42
CA ALA A 66 -9.38 -2.65 17.22
C ALA A 66 -9.54 -4.16 17.01
N HIS A 67 -10.76 -4.63 16.79
CA HIS A 67 -11.08 -6.03 16.52
C HIS A 67 -10.65 -6.52 15.11
N GLU A 68 -10.31 -5.61 14.20
CA GLU A 68 -10.00 -5.91 12.79
C GLU A 68 -8.77 -5.14 12.29
N PHE A 69 -7.78 -4.96 13.15
CA PHE A 69 -6.59 -4.17 12.85
C PHE A 69 -5.74 -4.84 11.76
N SER A 70 -5.76 -4.25 10.56
CA SER A 70 -5.24 -4.87 9.33
C SER A 70 -3.83 -4.39 8.92
N TRP A 71 -3.04 -3.87 9.85
CA TRP A 71 -1.69 -3.37 9.58
C TRP A 71 -0.62 -4.32 10.13
N PRO A 72 0.55 -4.42 9.45
CA PRO A 72 1.60 -5.32 9.88
C PRO A 72 2.20 -4.86 11.22
N LEU A 73 2.30 -5.78 12.18
CA LEU A 73 2.86 -5.48 13.51
C LEU A 73 4.39 -5.64 13.57
N ASN A 74 4.98 -6.24 12.55
CA ASN A 74 6.40 -6.55 12.52
C ASN A 74 6.92 -6.67 11.07
N ARG A 75 8.26 -6.69 10.94
CA ARG A 75 8.95 -6.79 9.65
C ARG A 75 8.51 -8.01 8.83
N LYS A 76 8.24 -9.15 9.47
CA LYS A 76 7.85 -10.39 8.76
C LYS A 76 6.50 -10.21 8.07
N GLU A 77 5.54 -9.59 8.74
CA GLU A 77 4.23 -9.27 8.16
C GLU A 77 4.33 -8.20 7.06
N ALA A 78 5.13 -7.14 7.29
CA ALA A 78 5.36 -6.11 6.28
C ALA A 78 5.95 -6.69 4.98
N LEU A 79 6.92 -7.62 5.09
CA LEU A 79 7.51 -8.30 3.94
C LEU A 79 6.50 -9.21 3.21
N LYS A 80 5.59 -9.87 3.93
CA LYS A 80 4.50 -10.64 3.30
C LYS A 80 3.59 -9.73 2.48
N GLN A 81 3.19 -8.59 3.05
CA GLN A 81 2.35 -7.61 2.35
C GLN A 81 3.06 -7.04 1.12
N LEU A 82 4.33 -6.66 1.22
CA LEU A 82 5.12 -6.18 0.09
C LEU A 82 5.22 -7.24 -1.01
N THR A 83 5.48 -8.50 -0.64
CA THR A 83 5.57 -9.62 -1.59
C THR A 83 4.24 -9.81 -2.33
N TYR A 84 3.12 -9.71 -1.62
CA TYR A 84 1.80 -9.79 -2.23
C TYR A 84 1.56 -8.67 -3.24
N PHE A 85 1.87 -7.43 -2.86
CA PHE A 85 1.77 -6.27 -3.76
C PHE A 85 2.60 -6.47 -5.03
N ILE A 86 3.89 -6.83 -4.90
CA ILE A 86 4.79 -7.04 -6.05
C ILE A 86 4.26 -8.12 -6.99
N LYS A 87 3.75 -9.23 -6.43
CA LYS A 87 3.32 -10.38 -7.22
C LYS A 87 1.98 -10.17 -7.92
N HIS A 88 1.06 -9.44 -7.31
CA HIS A 88 -0.35 -9.44 -7.73
C HIS A 88 -0.92 -8.07 -8.09
N VAL A 89 -0.38 -6.98 -7.53
CA VAL A 89 -1.00 -5.65 -7.61
C VAL A 89 -0.16 -4.68 -8.43
N LEU A 90 1.17 -4.77 -8.33
CA LEU A 90 2.12 -3.84 -8.95
C LEU A 90 1.92 -3.67 -10.47
N ILE A 91 1.51 -4.74 -11.16
CA ILE A 91 1.24 -4.70 -12.61
C ILE A 91 0.13 -3.71 -13.00
N HIS A 92 -0.79 -3.40 -12.08
CA HIS A 92 -1.91 -2.48 -12.28
C HIS A 92 -1.70 -1.11 -11.62
N PHE A 93 -0.63 -0.96 -10.82
CA PHE A 93 -0.36 0.25 -10.05
C PHE A 93 -0.27 1.50 -10.93
N GLY A 94 0.53 1.44 -12.00
CA GLY A 94 0.72 2.59 -12.89
C GLY A 94 -0.57 2.97 -13.60
N ASP A 95 -1.20 2.00 -14.28
CA ASP A 95 -2.40 2.20 -15.08
C ASP A 95 -3.51 2.98 -14.33
N TYR A 96 -3.71 2.66 -13.05
CA TYR A 96 -4.82 3.16 -12.25
C TYR A 96 -4.38 4.01 -11.05
N GLN A 97 -3.19 4.60 -11.12
CA GLN A 97 -2.59 5.35 -9.99
C GLN A 97 -3.50 6.50 -9.50
N ASP A 98 -4.16 7.18 -10.44
CA ASP A 98 -5.03 8.33 -10.18
C ASP A 98 -6.52 7.97 -10.11
N ALA A 99 -6.87 6.69 -10.34
CA ALA A 99 -8.26 6.26 -10.35
C ALA A 99 -8.83 6.21 -8.93
N MET A 100 -10.04 6.76 -8.75
CA MET A 100 -10.80 6.70 -7.50
C MET A 100 -12.14 6.02 -7.74
N HIS A 101 -12.57 5.20 -6.77
CA HIS A 101 -13.85 4.54 -6.81
C HIS A 101 -14.48 4.48 -5.41
N LYS A 102 -15.80 4.67 -5.34
CA LYS A 102 -16.54 4.77 -4.08
C LYS A 102 -16.50 3.49 -3.23
N ASP A 103 -16.46 2.34 -3.89
CA ASP A 103 -16.53 1.02 -3.23
C ASP A 103 -15.14 0.38 -3.06
N GLU A 104 -14.09 0.97 -3.64
CA GLU A 104 -12.73 0.40 -3.65
C GLU A 104 -11.75 1.33 -2.96
N THR A 105 -11.68 1.22 -1.63
CA THR A 105 -10.88 2.13 -0.78
C THR A 105 -9.37 2.00 -0.95
N ARG A 106 -8.90 0.92 -1.58
CA ARG A 106 -7.47 0.57 -1.68
C ARG A 106 -6.93 0.61 -3.11
N MET A 107 -7.82 0.52 -4.10
CA MET A 107 -7.47 0.40 -5.52
C MET A 107 -6.29 -0.57 -5.71
N PHE A 108 -5.26 -0.17 -6.46
CA PHE A 108 -4.07 -0.97 -6.71
C PHE A 108 -2.84 -0.45 -5.93
N HIS A 109 -3.04 0.09 -4.73
CA HIS A 109 -1.96 0.61 -3.90
C HIS A 109 -1.26 -0.47 -3.06
N SER A 110 0.00 -0.23 -2.71
CA SER A 110 0.83 -1.16 -1.94
C SER A 110 0.47 -1.21 -0.45
N LEU A 111 -0.06 -0.12 0.09
CA LEU A 111 -0.43 0.03 1.50
C LEU A 111 0.73 -0.22 2.48
N ILE A 112 1.99 -0.07 2.05
CA ILE A 112 3.18 -0.33 2.87
C ILE A 112 3.71 0.91 3.61
N SER A 113 3.04 2.06 3.50
CA SER A 113 3.52 3.33 4.06
C SER A 113 3.73 3.26 5.56
N PHE A 114 2.80 2.64 6.30
CA PHE A 114 2.94 2.45 7.74
C PHE A 114 4.18 1.63 8.07
N ALA A 115 4.41 0.51 7.37
CA ALA A 115 5.58 -0.33 7.60
C ALA A 115 6.92 0.33 7.21
N LEU A 116 6.93 1.30 6.30
CA LEU A 116 8.15 2.03 5.92
C LEU A 116 8.52 3.14 6.90
N ASN A 117 7.56 3.61 7.69
CA ASN A 117 7.69 4.79 8.54
C ASN A 117 7.75 4.47 10.05
N THR A 118 7.82 3.18 10.41
CA THR A 118 7.97 2.65 11.77
C THR A 118 9.30 1.93 11.91
#